data_AF-A0A925BAJ9-F1
#
_entry.id   AF-A0A925BAJ9-F1
#
_cell.length_a   1.000
_cell.length_b   1.000
_cell.length_c   1.000
_cell.angle_alpha   90.00
_cell.angle_beta   90.00
_cell.angle_gamma   90.00
#
_symmetry.space_group_name_H-M   'P 1'
#
loop_
_entity.id
_entity.type
_entity.pdbx_description
1 polymer ?
#
loop_
_entity_poly.entity_id
_entity_poly.type
_entity_poly.pdbx_seq_one_letter_code
_entity_poly.pdbx_strand_id
1 'polypeptide(L)'
;AWQILPGYAALAALLSLLLIEVVVVSARKYGVEQYSLELVLGALVLELVPLTTALFVSLRSGAAIGAEIALMSVRGELEDREEAAASPLHAELVPRIAGAALAVGALTTLGCLIAVGISYVVFYGFTPAGLLEFSRIVSNVFDGPALASFCIKCLLFGLAVAIIPAATALEAERGVMKSLPAAVLAGLVKLFFVILAVEATSLMVKYA
;
A
#
# COMPACT_ATOMS: atom_id res chain seq x y z
N ALA A 1 17.61 1.86 4.98
CA ALA A 1 16.39 1.51 4.23
C ALA A 1 16.18 0.00 4.00
N TRP A 2 17.21 -0.87 4.05
CA TRP A 2 17.04 -2.32 3.79
C TRP A 2 16.37 -3.14 4.91
N GLN A 3 16.36 -2.64 6.15
CA GLN A 3 15.85 -3.38 7.31
C GLN A 3 14.34 -3.70 7.26
N ILE A 4 13.58 -3.03 6.39
CA ILE A 4 12.13 -3.20 6.27
C ILE A 4 11.76 -4.36 5.35
N LEU A 5 12.64 -4.68 4.40
CA LEU A 5 12.37 -5.67 3.35
C LEU A 5 12.07 -7.06 3.93
N PRO A 6 12.83 -7.61 4.89
CA PRO A 6 12.55 -8.95 5.41
C PRO A 6 11.22 -9.03 6.15
N GLY A 7 10.90 -8.01 6.96
CA GLY A 7 9.65 -7.97 7.72
C GLY A 7 8.43 -7.86 6.81
N TYR A 8 8.50 -7.00 5.80
CA TYR A 8 7.43 -6.90 4.80
C TYR A 8 7.31 -8.16 3.94
N ALA A 9 8.43 -8.73 3.48
CA ALA A 9 8.40 -9.97 2.68
C ALA A 9 7.79 -11.13 3.47
N ALA A 10 8.13 -11.27 4.76
CA ALA A 10 7.52 -12.25 5.64
C ALA A 10 6.00 -12.01 5.80
N LEU A 11 5.58 -10.76 6.03
CA LEU A 11 4.16 -10.39 6.09
C LEU A 11 3.43 -10.75 4.78
N ALA A 12 3.99 -10.34 3.64
CA ALA A 12 3.42 -10.61 2.33
C ALA A 12 3.32 -12.12 2.05
N ALA A 13 4.35 -12.89 2.39
CA ALA A 13 4.34 -14.34 2.24
C ALA A 13 3.29 -15.01 3.13
N LEU A 14 3.22 -14.62 4.40
CA LEU A 14 2.26 -15.16 5.37
C LEU A 14 0.82 -14.84 4.96
N LEU A 15 0.53 -13.59 4.61
CA LEU A 15 -0.79 -13.17 4.14
C LEU A 15 -1.17 -13.90 2.85
N SER A 16 -0.22 -14.04 1.91
CA SER A 16 -0.46 -14.76 0.67
C SER A 16 -0.79 -16.22 0.93
N LEU A 17 0.03 -16.94 1.71
CA LEU A 17 -0.22 -18.34 2.06
C LEU A 17 -1.59 -18.52 2.73
N LEU A 18 -1.90 -17.67 3.72
CA LEU A 18 -3.15 -17.75 4.47
C LEU A 18 -4.36 -17.53 3.55
N LEU A 19 -4.33 -16.50 2.71
CA LEU A 19 -5.47 -16.19 1.84
C LEU A 19 -5.60 -17.18 0.68
N ILE A 20 -4.49 -17.64 0.11
CA ILE A 20 -4.52 -18.70 -0.91
C ILE A 20 -5.17 -19.95 -0.34
N GLU A 21 -4.76 -20.38 0.86
CA GLU A 21 -5.34 -21.57 1.52
C GLU A 21 -6.84 -21.39 1.77
N VAL A 22 -7.26 -20.23 2.30
CA VAL A 22 -8.67 -19.92 2.52
C VAL A 22 -9.47 -19.97 1.22
N VAL A 23 -8.96 -19.39 0.13
CA VAL A 23 -9.64 -19.37 -1.17
C VAL A 23 -9.72 -20.77 -1.76
N VAL A 24 -8.63 -21.53 -1.77
CA VAL A 24 -8.57 -22.88 -2.34
C VAL A 24 -9.47 -23.86 -1.57
N VAL A 25 -9.41 -23.85 -0.24
CA VAL A 25 -10.28 -24.69 0.61
C VAL A 25 -11.75 -24.32 0.41
N SER A 26 -12.08 -23.04 0.33
CA SER A 26 -13.45 -22.58 0.07
C SER A 26 -13.93 -22.99 -1.31
N ALA A 27 -13.11 -22.80 -2.35
CA ALA A 27 -13.47 -23.14 -3.72
C ALA A 27 -13.73 -24.65 -3.88
N ARG A 28 -12.92 -25.50 -3.24
CA ARG A 28 -13.16 -26.95 -3.17
C ARG A 28 -14.47 -27.28 -2.48
N LYS A 29 -14.75 -26.64 -1.33
CA LYS A 29 -15.99 -26.85 -0.58
C LYS A 29 -17.25 -26.51 -1.40
N TYR A 30 -17.19 -25.48 -2.23
CA TYR A 30 -18.32 -25.04 -3.07
C TYR A 30 -18.30 -25.61 -4.49
N GLY A 31 -17.34 -26.50 -4.83
CA GLY A 31 -17.25 -27.14 -6.15
C GLY A 31 -16.80 -26.22 -7.29
N VAL A 32 -16.14 -25.10 -6.98
CA VAL A 32 -15.68 -24.07 -7.93
C VAL A 32 -14.16 -23.97 -8.00
N GLU A 33 -13.45 -25.08 -7.73
CA GLU A 33 -11.99 -25.16 -7.67
C GLU A 33 -11.30 -24.62 -8.94
N GLN A 34 -11.89 -24.83 -10.12
CA GLN A 34 -11.37 -24.36 -11.40
C GLN A 34 -11.17 -22.83 -11.49
N TYR A 35 -11.89 -22.04 -10.68
CA TYR A 35 -11.75 -20.58 -10.64
C TYR A 35 -10.87 -20.08 -9.49
N SER A 36 -10.39 -20.97 -8.61
CA SER A 36 -9.69 -20.57 -7.40
C SER A 36 -8.39 -19.80 -7.68
N LEU A 37 -7.65 -20.17 -8.74
CA LEU A 37 -6.45 -19.44 -9.13
C LEU A 37 -6.77 -18.03 -9.65
N GLU A 38 -7.81 -17.88 -10.47
CA GLU A 38 -8.26 -16.58 -10.96
C GLU A 38 -8.72 -15.68 -9.80
N LEU A 39 -9.45 -16.24 -8.83
CA LEU A 39 -9.88 -15.54 -7.63
C LEU A 39 -8.68 -15.11 -6.77
N VAL A 40 -7.68 -15.96 -6.61
CA VAL A 40 -6.43 -15.61 -5.91
C VAL A 40 -5.73 -14.48 -6.64
N LEU A 41 -5.43 -14.61 -7.92
CA LEU A 41 -4.69 -13.58 -8.66
C LEU A 41 -5.46 -12.25 -8.69
N GLY A 42 -6.78 -12.31 -8.89
CA GLY A 42 -7.65 -11.15 -8.88
C GLY A 42 -7.72 -10.48 -7.51
N ALA A 43 -8.20 -11.18 -6.49
CA ALA A 43 -8.45 -10.58 -5.18
C ALA A 43 -7.18 -10.38 -4.34
N LEU A 44 -6.26 -11.35 -4.32
CA LEU A 44 -5.04 -11.22 -3.53
C LEU A 44 -4.06 -10.26 -4.21
N VAL A 45 -3.69 -10.52 -5.47
CA VAL A 45 -2.56 -9.81 -6.09
C VAL A 45 -2.95 -8.41 -6.55
N LEU A 46 -4.12 -8.24 -7.19
CA LEU A 46 -4.51 -6.93 -7.72
C LEU A 46 -5.12 -6.00 -6.66
N GLU A 47 -5.69 -6.54 -5.58
CA GLU A 47 -6.42 -5.73 -4.60
C GLU A 47 -5.71 -5.73 -3.24
N LEU A 48 -5.57 -6.89 -2.60
CA LEU A 48 -5.11 -6.98 -1.22
C LEU A 48 -3.61 -6.68 -1.04
N VAL A 49 -2.75 -7.08 -1.98
CA VAL A 49 -1.32 -6.78 -1.89
C VAL A 49 -1.05 -5.27 -1.93
N PRO A 50 -1.57 -4.47 -2.89
CA PRO A 50 -1.44 -3.01 -2.85
C PRO A 50 -1.97 -2.36 -1.57
N LEU A 51 -3.15 -2.80 -1.10
CA LEU A 51 -3.77 -2.27 0.11
C LEU A 51 -2.92 -2.53 1.35
N THR A 52 -2.51 -3.78 1.55
CA THR A 52 -1.67 -4.18 2.70
C THR A 52 -0.30 -3.50 2.65
N THR A 53 0.25 -3.29 1.45
CA THR A 53 1.48 -2.51 1.26
C THR A 53 1.29 -1.06 1.71
N ALA A 54 0.24 -0.40 1.24
CA ALA A 54 -0.04 1.00 1.59
C ALA A 54 -0.18 1.18 3.11
N LEU A 55 -0.88 0.25 3.77
CA LEU A 55 -1.02 0.22 5.23
C LEU A 55 0.30 -0.03 5.95
N PHE A 56 1.15 -0.91 5.42
CA PHE A 56 2.46 -1.16 6.01
C PHE A 56 3.37 0.08 5.91
N VAL A 57 3.40 0.74 4.75
CA VAL A 57 4.20 1.95 4.53
C VAL A 57 3.65 3.13 5.34
N SER A 58 2.32 3.24 5.49
CA SER A 58 1.71 4.31 6.31
C SER A 58 2.13 4.21 7.78
N LEU A 59 2.12 3.01 8.36
CA LEU A 59 2.50 2.78 9.75
C LEU A 59 3.97 3.13 10.04
N ARG A 60 4.86 2.87 9.08
CA ARG A 60 6.29 3.13 9.27
C ARG A 60 6.68 4.55 8.82
N SER A 61 6.49 4.84 7.55
CA SER A 61 6.97 6.06 6.92
C SER A 61 5.97 7.20 7.09
N GLY A 62 4.67 6.93 6.97
CA GLY A 62 3.62 7.93 7.20
C GLY A 62 3.65 8.48 8.62
N ALA A 63 3.83 7.60 9.63
CA ALA A 63 3.99 8.01 11.03
C ALA A 63 5.23 8.88 11.26
N ALA A 64 6.37 8.54 10.65
CA ALA A 64 7.59 9.33 10.72
C ALA A 64 7.45 10.70 10.06
N ILE A 65 6.87 10.75 8.85
CA ILE A 65 6.57 12.00 8.13
C ILE A 65 5.67 12.91 8.96
N GLY A 66 4.58 12.35 9.51
CA GLY A 66 3.67 13.10 10.37
C GLY A 66 4.36 13.62 11.63
N ALA A 67 5.20 12.81 12.28
CA ALA A 67 5.91 13.21 13.49
C ALA A 67 6.95 14.31 13.24
N GLU A 68 7.70 14.23 12.13
CA GLU A 68 8.67 15.26 11.74
C GLU A 68 7.98 16.60 11.49
N ILE A 69 6.91 16.61 10.69
CA ILE A 69 6.17 17.84 10.36
C ILE A 69 5.48 18.41 11.60
N ALA A 70 4.86 17.57 12.43
CA ALA A 70 4.21 18.03 13.65
C ALA A 70 5.23 18.62 14.64
N LEU A 71 6.45 18.08 14.69
CA LEU A 71 7.53 18.65 15.50
C LEU A 71 7.95 20.03 14.98
N MET A 72 8.05 20.20 13.67
CA MET A 72 8.35 21.50 13.05
C MET A 72 7.25 22.52 13.34
N SER A 73 5.97 22.15 13.22
CA SER A 73 4.82 22.98 13.55
C SER A 73 4.82 23.40 15.03
N VAL A 74 5.01 22.46 15.95
CA VAL A 74 5.05 22.76 17.39
C VAL A 74 6.20 23.73 17.73
N ARG A 75 7.34 23.61 17.05
CA ARG A 75 8.50 24.50 17.24
C ARG A 75 8.36 25.86 16.57
N GLY A 76 7.39 26.04 15.68
CA GLY A 76 7.25 27.27 14.88
C GLY A 76 8.24 27.37 13.72
N GLU A 77 8.93 26.28 13.37
CA GLU A 77 9.98 26.29 12.34
C GLU A 77 9.42 26.51 10.93
N LEU A 78 8.10 26.37 10.73
CA LEU A 78 7.44 26.57 9.45
C LEU A 78 7.15 28.06 9.22
N GLU A 79 6.61 28.74 10.23
CA GLU A 79 6.33 30.17 10.22
C GLU A 79 7.64 30.98 10.14
N ASP A 80 8.65 30.59 10.91
CA ASP A 80 9.96 31.26 10.90
C ASP A 80 10.63 31.19 9.50
N ARG A 81 10.36 30.13 8.72
CA ARG A 81 10.85 29.98 7.34
C ARG A 81 10.00 30.74 6.31
N GLU A 82 8.69 30.86 6.56
CA GLU A 82 7.79 31.66 5.73
C GLU A 82 8.13 33.16 5.82
N GLU A 83 8.42 33.65 7.03
CA GLU A 83 8.92 35.02 7.26
C GLU A 83 10.26 35.29 6.55
N ALA A 84 11.09 34.26 6.37
CA ALA A 84 12.37 34.34 5.65
C ALA A 84 12.23 34.28 4.11
N ALA A 85 11.00 34.29 3.57
CA ALA A 85 10.70 34.19 2.13
C ALA A 85 11.27 32.93 1.43
N ALA A 86 11.63 31.88 2.18
CA ALA A 86 11.94 30.58 1.64
C ALA A 86 10.62 29.81 1.43
N SER A 87 10.43 29.10 0.31
CA SER A 87 9.22 28.28 0.12
C SER A 87 9.29 27.02 1.01
N PRO A 88 8.68 27.01 2.20
CA PRO A 88 9.06 26.06 3.25
C PRO A 88 8.51 24.67 2.95
N LEU A 89 7.29 24.62 2.43
CA LEU A 89 6.53 23.38 2.32
C LEU A 89 6.88 22.57 1.07
N HIS A 90 7.14 23.24 -0.05
CA HIS A 90 7.34 22.59 -1.35
C HIS A 90 8.68 21.85 -1.43
N ALA A 91 9.75 22.47 -0.93
CA ALA A 91 11.09 21.87 -0.97
C ALA A 91 11.19 20.59 -0.11
N GLU A 92 10.39 20.50 0.95
CA GLU A 92 10.35 19.34 1.84
C GLU A 92 9.31 18.28 1.46
N LEU A 93 8.11 18.67 0.99
CA LEU A 93 7.09 17.68 0.62
C LEU A 93 7.43 16.92 -0.66
N VAL A 94 8.00 17.58 -1.68
CA VAL A 94 8.30 16.95 -2.97
C VAL A 94 9.17 15.69 -2.82
N PRO A 95 10.33 15.72 -2.14
CA PRO A 95 11.15 14.51 -1.96
C PRO A 95 10.45 13.45 -1.10
N ARG A 96 9.63 13.85 -0.11
CA ARG A 96 8.86 12.92 0.72
C ARG A 96 7.76 12.20 -0.08
N ILE A 97 7.04 12.94 -0.93
CA ILE A 97 6.01 12.38 -1.82
C ILE A 97 6.64 11.39 -2.81
N ALA A 98 7.74 11.79 -3.47
CA ALA A 98 8.44 10.91 -4.40
C ALA A 98 8.96 9.64 -3.69
N GLY A 99 9.55 9.80 -2.50
CA GLY A 99 10.03 8.68 -1.69
C GLY A 99 8.93 7.71 -1.28
N ALA A 100 7.77 8.22 -0.83
CA ALA A 100 6.64 7.38 -0.44
C ALA A 100 6.02 6.66 -1.63
N ALA A 101 5.82 7.34 -2.76
CA ALA A 101 5.27 6.73 -3.97
C ALA A 101 6.17 5.61 -4.51
N LEU A 102 7.49 5.85 -4.55
CA LEU A 102 8.46 4.83 -4.94
C LEU A 102 8.50 3.66 -3.95
N ALA A 103 8.42 3.93 -2.64
CA ALA A 103 8.40 2.88 -1.63
C ALA A 103 7.16 1.99 -1.74
N VAL A 104 5.97 2.58 -1.86
CA VAL A 104 4.72 1.84 -2.06
C VAL A 104 4.80 1.01 -3.34
N GLY A 105 5.19 1.61 -4.46
CA GLY A 105 5.33 0.89 -5.73
C GLY A 105 6.29 -0.30 -5.63
N ALA A 106 7.50 -0.08 -5.12
CA ALA A 106 8.51 -1.13 -5.01
C ALA A 106 8.10 -2.28 -4.07
N LEU A 107 7.50 -1.96 -2.92
CA LEU A 107 7.02 -2.96 -1.97
C LEU A 107 5.80 -3.71 -2.52
N THR A 108 4.91 -3.04 -3.23
CA THR A 108 3.78 -3.69 -3.89
C THR A 108 4.29 -4.68 -4.93
N THR A 109 5.24 -4.28 -5.78
CA THR A 109 5.86 -5.19 -6.76
C THR A 109 6.48 -6.41 -6.08
N LEU A 110 7.24 -6.21 -5.00
CA LEU A 110 7.82 -7.32 -4.24
C LEU A 110 6.73 -8.24 -3.66
N GLY A 111 5.67 -7.67 -3.08
CA GLY A 111 4.54 -8.42 -2.54
C GLY A 111 3.82 -9.23 -3.63
N CYS A 112 3.62 -8.66 -4.81
CA CYS A 112 3.01 -9.34 -5.94
C CYS A 112 3.87 -10.50 -6.42
N LEU A 113 5.20 -10.32 -6.53
CA LEU A 113 6.12 -11.39 -6.91
C LEU A 113 6.07 -12.55 -5.91
N ILE A 114 6.03 -12.25 -4.61
CA ILE A 114 5.88 -13.26 -3.55
C ILE A 114 4.54 -13.99 -3.69
N ALA A 115 3.43 -13.24 -3.82
CA ALA A 115 2.08 -13.81 -3.90
C ALA A 115 1.90 -14.69 -5.16
N VAL A 116 2.38 -14.23 -6.32
CA VAL A 116 2.35 -14.99 -7.57
C VAL A 116 3.22 -16.23 -7.47
N GLY A 117 4.43 -16.13 -6.89
CA GLY A 117 5.32 -17.27 -6.68
C GLY A 117 4.72 -18.33 -5.76
N ILE A 118 4.12 -17.92 -4.65
CA ILE A 118 3.41 -18.83 -3.73
C ILE A 118 2.21 -19.47 -4.43
N SER A 119 1.43 -18.68 -5.17
CA SER A 119 0.29 -19.19 -5.94
C SER A 119 0.73 -20.28 -6.91
N TYR A 120 1.84 -20.07 -7.63
CA TYR A 120 2.37 -21.09 -8.52
C TYR A 120 2.72 -22.40 -7.78
N VAL A 121 3.47 -22.29 -6.67
CA VAL A 121 3.90 -23.46 -5.88
C VAL A 121 2.71 -24.21 -5.28
N VAL A 122 1.68 -23.50 -4.81
CA VAL A 122 0.49 -24.14 -4.23
C VAL A 122 -0.32 -24.91 -5.28
N PHE A 123 -0.48 -24.36 -6.48
CA PHE A 123 -1.32 -24.95 -7.53
C PHE A 123 -0.60 -26.02 -8.37
N TYR A 124 0.69 -25.86 -8.63
CA TYR A 124 1.45 -26.71 -9.57
C TYR A 124 2.67 -27.40 -8.93
N GLY A 125 2.91 -27.17 -7.63
CA GLY A 125 4.12 -27.64 -6.95
C GLY A 125 5.39 -27.01 -7.52
N PHE A 126 6.51 -27.73 -7.42
CA PHE A 126 7.80 -27.30 -7.96
C PHE A 126 8.02 -27.73 -9.42
N THR A 127 6.94 -28.09 -10.15
CA THR A 127 7.05 -28.68 -11.48
C THR A 127 6.87 -27.65 -12.58
N PRO A 128 7.81 -27.49 -13.54
CA PRO A 128 7.71 -26.49 -14.59
C PRO A 128 6.59 -26.76 -15.61
N ALA A 129 5.97 -27.95 -15.59
CA ALA A 129 4.91 -28.35 -16.49
C ALA A 129 3.69 -27.40 -16.45
N GLY A 130 3.41 -26.80 -15.28
CA GLY A 130 2.31 -25.86 -15.10
C GLY A 130 2.55 -24.44 -15.61
N LEU A 131 3.79 -24.08 -16.00
CA LEU A 131 4.13 -22.68 -16.34
C LEU A 131 3.30 -22.13 -17.50
N LEU A 132 3.02 -22.94 -18.52
CA LEU A 132 2.28 -22.49 -19.68
C LEU A 132 0.81 -22.20 -19.36
N GLU A 133 0.18 -23.04 -18.55
CA GLU A 133 -1.20 -22.83 -18.12
C GLU A 133 -1.31 -21.66 -17.13
N PHE A 134 -0.44 -21.64 -16.12
CA PHE A 134 -0.36 -20.55 -15.15
C PHE A 134 -0.15 -19.20 -15.81
N SER A 135 0.78 -19.09 -16.77
CA SER A 135 1.05 -17.83 -17.47
C SER A 135 -0.13 -17.36 -18.33
N ARG A 136 -0.94 -18.26 -18.90
CA ARG A 136 -2.19 -17.89 -19.57
C ARG A 136 -3.21 -17.33 -18.60
N ILE A 137 -3.39 -17.98 -17.44
CA ILE A 137 -4.33 -17.51 -16.41
C ILE A 137 -3.89 -16.15 -15.86
N VAL A 138 -2.60 -15.98 -15.59
CA VAL A 138 -2.02 -14.66 -15.24
C VAL A 138 -2.29 -13.65 -16.35
N SER A 139 -2.03 -13.96 -17.62
CA SER A 139 -2.29 -13.01 -18.71
C SER A 139 -3.77 -12.63 -18.83
N ASN A 140 -4.69 -13.52 -18.50
CA ASN A 140 -6.12 -13.25 -18.54
C ASN A 140 -6.57 -12.37 -17.36
N VAL A 141 -6.03 -12.60 -16.16
CA VAL A 141 -6.38 -11.83 -14.96
C VAL A 141 -5.73 -10.44 -14.99
N PHE A 142 -4.50 -10.34 -15.49
CA PHE A 142 -3.74 -9.10 -15.59
C PHE A 142 -3.92 -8.48 -16.98
N ASP A 143 -5.17 -8.28 -17.38
CA ASP A 143 -5.50 -7.59 -18.62
C ASP A 143 -5.19 -6.08 -18.54
N GLY A 144 -5.29 -5.39 -19.69
CA GLY A 144 -4.97 -3.96 -19.77
C GLY A 144 -5.73 -3.10 -18.75
N PRO A 145 -7.07 -3.21 -18.64
CA PRO A 145 -7.86 -2.51 -17.64
C PRO A 145 -7.46 -2.84 -16.20
N ALA A 146 -7.23 -4.11 -15.86
CA ALA A 146 -6.81 -4.50 -14.51
C ALA A 146 -5.45 -3.88 -14.14
N LEU A 147 -4.48 -3.93 -15.05
CA LEU A 147 -3.16 -3.31 -14.85
C LEU A 147 -3.25 -1.78 -14.73
N ALA A 148 -4.10 -1.13 -15.53
CA ALA A 148 -4.31 0.31 -15.44
C ALA A 148 -4.92 0.70 -14.09
N SER A 149 -5.97 0.00 -13.66
CA SER A 149 -6.61 0.20 -12.35
C SER A 149 -5.61 -0.01 -11.20
N PHE A 150 -4.83 -1.10 -11.26
CA PHE A 150 -3.78 -1.41 -10.30
C PHE A 150 -2.72 -0.31 -10.20
N CYS A 151 -2.22 0.17 -11.33
CA CYS A 151 -1.22 1.25 -11.38
C CYS A 151 -1.76 2.56 -10.80
N ILE A 152 -2.97 2.95 -11.18
CA ILE A 152 -3.63 4.17 -10.66
C ILE A 152 -3.81 4.05 -9.15
N LYS A 153 -4.29 2.90 -8.65
CA LYS A 153 -4.47 2.65 -7.22
C LYS A 153 -3.14 2.75 -6.46
N CYS A 154 -2.08 2.11 -6.95
CA CYS A 154 -0.76 2.17 -6.32
C CYS A 154 -0.22 3.62 -6.24
N LEU A 155 -0.44 4.41 -7.30
CA LEU A 155 -0.07 5.83 -7.32
C LEU A 155 -0.87 6.62 -6.27
N LEU A 156 -2.19 6.44 -6.21
CA LEU A 156 -3.05 7.10 -5.24
C LEU A 156 -2.68 6.75 -3.80
N PHE A 157 -2.36 5.48 -3.52
CA PHE A 157 -1.85 5.06 -2.22
C PHE A 157 -0.52 5.72 -1.88
N GLY A 158 0.44 5.73 -2.81
CA GLY A 158 1.72 6.40 -2.64
C GLY A 158 1.57 7.89 -2.29
N LEU A 159 0.70 8.59 -3.01
CA LEU A 159 0.38 10.00 -2.75
C LEU A 159 -0.29 10.19 -1.39
N ALA A 160 -1.30 9.39 -1.07
CA ALA A 160 -2.02 9.48 0.19
C ALA A 160 -1.09 9.28 1.40
N VAL A 161 -0.20 8.28 1.33
CA VAL A 161 0.77 7.96 2.39
C VAL A 161 1.73 9.12 2.69
N ALA A 162 2.08 9.94 1.70
CA ALA A 162 2.89 11.13 1.92
C ALA A 162 2.07 12.35 2.35
N ILE A 163 0.97 12.63 1.63
CA ILE A 163 0.25 13.90 1.74
C ILE A 163 -0.60 13.94 3.00
N ILE A 164 -1.32 12.87 3.34
CA ILE A 164 -2.30 12.91 4.43
C ILE A 164 -1.61 13.11 5.79
N PRO A 165 -0.55 12.36 6.16
CA PRO A 165 0.13 12.57 7.43
C PRO A 165 0.78 13.95 7.50
N ALA A 166 1.35 14.43 6.38
CA ALA A 166 1.94 15.76 6.30
C ALA A 166 0.89 16.85 6.51
N ALA A 167 -0.24 16.78 5.81
CA ALA A 167 -1.30 17.77 5.91
C ALA A 167 -1.91 17.83 7.31
N THR A 168 -2.19 16.68 7.94
CA THR A 168 -2.74 16.67 9.30
C THR A 168 -1.72 17.08 10.36
N ALA A 169 -0.43 16.83 10.13
CA ALA A 169 0.61 17.27 11.04
C ALA A 169 0.77 18.80 11.09
N LEU A 170 0.40 19.52 10.02
CA LEU A 170 0.38 21.00 10.00
C LEU A 170 -0.66 21.60 10.94
N GLU A 171 -1.67 20.82 11.34
CA GLU A 171 -2.70 21.26 12.30
C GLU A 171 -2.20 21.20 13.76
N ALA A 172 -0.96 20.74 14.01
CA ALA A 172 -0.39 20.70 15.35
C ALA A 172 -0.14 22.11 15.91
N GLU A 173 -0.56 22.34 17.15
CA GLU A 173 -0.58 23.66 17.77
C GLU A 173 0.82 24.11 18.24
N ARG A 174 1.25 25.29 17.79
CA ARG A 174 2.56 25.90 18.11
C ARG A 174 2.73 26.08 19.62
N GLY A 175 3.90 25.70 20.15
CA GLY A 175 4.22 25.82 21.57
C GLY A 175 3.58 24.76 22.47
N VAL A 176 2.69 23.91 21.95
CA VAL A 176 1.98 22.89 22.73
C VAL A 176 2.51 21.50 22.38
N MET A 177 3.61 21.07 23.00
CA MET A 177 4.23 19.75 22.72
C MET A 177 3.28 18.55 22.92
N LYS A 178 2.24 18.71 23.75
CA LYS A 178 1.22 17.67 23.97
C LYS A 178 0.32 17.44 22.75
N SER A 179 0.25 18.36 21.78
CA SER A 179 -0.58 18.21 20.58
C SER A 179 0.05 17.25 19.55
N LEU A 180 1.36 17.01 19.62
CA LEU A 180 2.11 16.23 18.63
C LEU A 180 1.61 14.78 18.46
N PRO A 181 1.45 13.97 19.53
CA PRO A 181 0.96 12.60 19.37
C PRO A 181 -0.47 12.55 18.82
N ALA A 182 -1.31 13.52 19.20
CA ALA A 182 -2.69 13.60 18.75
C ALA A 182 -2.77 13.92 17.24
N ALA A 183 -1.97 14.87 16.75
CA ALA A 183 -1.89 15.21 15.33
C ALA A 183 -1.41 14.02 14.47
N VAL A 184 -0.36 13.31 14.92
CA VAL A 184 0.15 12.12 14.22
C VAL A 184 -0.91 11.03 14.16
N LEU A 185 -1.56 10.72 15.28
CA LEU A 185 -2.60 9.69 15.34
C LEU A 185 -3.79 10.05 14.45
N ALA A 186 -4.25 11.30 14.49
CA ALA A 186 -5.32 11.80 13.63
C ALA A 186 -4.96 11.63 12.14
N GLY A 187 -3.72 11.95 11.77
CA GLY A 187 -3.21 11.76 10.40
C GLY A 187 -3.22 10.31 9.94
N LEU A 188 -2.80 9.38 10.81
CA LEU A 188 -2.82 7.94 10.51
C LEU A 188 -4.24 7.38 10.37
N VAL A 189 -5.15 7.80 11.24
CA VAL A 189 -6.57 7.40 11.16
C VAL A 189 -7.21 7.93 9.88
N LYS A 190 -6.99 9.21 9.54
CA LYS A 190 -7.48 9.81 8.30
C LYS A 190 -6.92 9.09 7.08
N LEU A 191 -5.62 8.77 7.09
CA LEU A 191 -4.97 8.02 6.02
C LEU A 191 -5.56 6.62 5.86
N PHE A 192 -5.84 5.91 6.96
CA PHE A 192 -6.50 4.60 6.91
C PHE A 192 -7.83 4.67 6.15
N PHE A 193 -8.70 5.63 6.50
CA PHE A 193 -9.98 5.81 5.81
C PHE A 193 -9.80 6.21 4.33
N VAL A 194 -8.80 7.04 4.01
CA VAL A 194 -8.51 7.41 2.61
C VAL A 194 -8.06 6.19 1.81
N ILE A 195 -7.16 5.36 2.33
CA ILE A 195 -6.73 4.12 1.67
C ILE A 195 -7.94 3.21 1.42
N LEU A 196 -8.80 3.02 2.42
CA LEU A 196 -10.03 2.21 2.25
C LEU A 196 -11.00 2.82 1.24
N ALA A 197 -11.17 4.15 1.22
CA ALA A 197 -12.05 4.81 0.26
C ALA A 197 -11.54 4.65 -1.18
N VAL A 198 -10.22 4.80 -1.40
CA VAL A 198 -9.59 4.56 -2.71
C VAL A 198 -9.79 3.11 -3.13
N GLU A 199 -9.59 2.15 -2.21
CA GLU A 199 -9.81 0.74 -2.47
C GLU A 199 -11.25 0.44 -2.88
N ALA A 200 -12.21 0.86 -2.05
CA ALA A 200 -13.64 0.62 -2.27
C ALA A 200 -14.11 1.24 -3.58
N THR A 201 -13.68 2.47 -3.87
CA THR A 201 -14.02 3.16 -5.12
C THR A 201 -13.45 2.42 -6.32
N SER A 202 -12.19 1.97 -6.25
CA SER A 202 -11.57 1.20 -7.33
C SER A 202 -12.30 -0.11 -7.58
N LEU A 203 -12.72 -0.82 -6.52
CA LEU A 203 -13.49 -2.05 -6.65
C LEU A 203 -14.87 -1.78 -7.26
N MET A 204 -15.58 -0.75 -6.80
CA MET A 204 -16.87 -0.36 -7.36
C MET A 204 -16.77 -0.05 -8.85
N VAL A 205 -15.75 0.69 -9.28
CA VAL A 205 -15.53 1.00 -10.71
C VAL A 205 -15.19 -0.24 -11.52
N LYS A 206 -14.43 -1.19 -10.95
CA LYS A 206 -14.04 -2.42 -11.64
C LYS A 206 -15.20 -3.39 -11.85
N TYR A 207 -16.17 -3.40 -10.94
CA TYR A 207 -17.29 -4.36 -10.92
C TYR A 207 -18.67 -3.74 -11.21
N ALA A 208 -18.73 -2.45 -11.59
CA ALA A 208 -19.94 -1.79 -12.08
C ALA A 208 -20.18 -2.06 -13.57
#